data_AF-A0A372J6W1-F1
#
_entry.id   AF-A0A372J6W1-F1
#
_cell.length_a   1.000
_cell.length_b   1.000
_cell.length_c   1.000
_cell.angle_alpha   90.00
_cell.angle_beta   90.00
_cell.angle_gamma   90.00
#
_symmetry.space_group_name_H-M   'P 1'
#
loop_
_entity.id
_entity.type
_entity.pdbx_description
1 polymer ?
#
loop_
_entity_poly.entity_id
_entity_poly.type
_entity_poly.pdbx_seq_one_letter_code
_entity_poly.pdbx_strand_id
1 'polypeptide(L)'
;MGPVSDPHSAPVPDSAWAADAEARARGRVEVFNATRPDGLDGWTMDLRQYEVLRAHVLDAIDELAGPDGTALLRDVVALGQDRYGRHELFPGGRLRNYVTYTKVDLEARGEIERVPGSSPQRIRRRAPEG
;
A
#
# COMPACT_ATOMS: atom_id res chain seq x y z
N MET A 1 -18.95 19.73 6.58
CA MET A 1 -18.63 18.42 7.17
C MET A 1 -18.69 17.46 6.00
N GLY A 2 -17.54 17.23 5.35
CA GLY A 2 -17.48 16.42 4.12
C GLY A 2 -17.82 14.95 4.41
N PRO A 3 -18.27 14.18 3.42
CA PRO A 3 -18.56 12.77 3.60
C PRO A 3 -17.27 12.05 3.99
N VAL A 4 -17.28 11.40 5.14
CA VAL A 4 -16.24 10.44 5.53
C VAL A 4 -16.51 9.20 4.68
N SER A 5 -15.74 8.99 3.61
CA SER A 5 -15.78 7.74 2.87
C SER A 5 -15.46 6.59 3.82
N ASP A 6 -16.31 5.56 3.83
CA ASP A 6 -16.07 4.36 4.62
C ASP A 6 -14.78 3.68 4.12
N PRO A 7 -13.74 3.48 4.96
CA PRO A 7 -12.52 2.79 4.57
C PRO A 7 -12.77 1.36 4.05
N HIS A 8 -13.95 0.77 4.32
CA HIS A 8 -14.38 -0.54 3.82
C HIS A 8 -14.99 -0.52 2.40
N SER A 9 -15.12 0.64 1.73
CA SER A 9 -15.76 0.76 0.40
C SER A 9 -14.96 0.13 -0.76
N ALA A 10 -13.78 -0.40 -0.47
CA ALA A 10 -12.90 -1.04 -1.45
C ALA A 10 -13.32 -2.51 -1.68
N PRO A 11 -12.83 -3.23 -2.71
CA PRO A 11 -13.32 -4.56 -3.09
C PRO A 11 -12.95 -5.70 -2.10
N VAL A 12 -12.63 -5.35 -0.85
CA VAL A 12 -12.19 -6.26 0.21
C VAL A 12 -13.38 -6.61 1.09
N PRO A 13 -13.71 -7.90 1.27
CA PRO A 13 -14.87 -8.31 2.07
C PRO A 13 -14.69 -8.00 3.57
N ASP A 14 -15.79 -7.84 4.30
CA ASP A 14 -15.78 -7.58 5.75
C ASP A 14 -14.95 -8.60 6.56
N SER A 15 -14.89 -9.85 6.10
CA SER A 15 -14.09 -10.89 6.74
C SER A 15 -12.59 -10.60 6.71
N ALA A 16 -12.09 -9.98 5.63
CA ALA A 16 -10.69 -9.58 5.52
C ALA A 16 -10.38 -8.38 6.43
N TRP A 17 -11.32 -7.45 6.56
CA TRP A 17 -11.23 -6.35 7.52
C TRP A 17 -11.23 -6.83 8.97
N ALA A 18 -12.06 -7.81 9.29
CA ALA A 18 -12.05 -8.47 10.61
C ALA A 18 -10.69 -9.14 10.88
N ALA A 19 -10.12 -9.84 9.90
CA ALA A 19 -8.79 -10.44 10.02
C ALA A 19 -7.69 -9.38 10.24
N ASP A 20 -7.74 -8.24 9.55
CA ASP A 20 -6.83 -7.11 9.79
C ASP A 20 -6.97 -6.54 11.20
N ALA A 21 -8.19 -6.36 11.70
CA ALA A 21 -8.43 -5.91 13.06
C ALA A 21 -7.80 -6.87 14.09
N GLU A 22 -7.97 -8.18 13.91
CA GLU A 22 -7.34 -9.21 14.75
C GLU A 22 -5.81 -9.22 14.63
N ALA A 23 -5.26 -8.97 13.43
CA ALA A 23 -3.81 -8.84 13.23
C ALA A 23 -3.26 -7.61 13.95
N ARG A 24 -3.96 -6.47 13.87
CA ARG A 24 -3.59 -5.19 14.51
C ARG A 24 -3.60 -5.29 16.03
N ALA A 25 -4.57 -6.00 16.61
CA ALA A 25 -4.57 -6.32 18.04
C ALA A 25 -3.30 -7.07 18.50
N ARG A 26 -2.59 -7.74 17.57
CA ARG A 26 -1.33 -8.46 17.81
C ARG A 26 -0.09 -7.71 17.31
N GLY A 27 -0.20 -6.43 16.99
CA GLY A 27 0.90 -5.61 16.48
C GLY A 27 1.31 -5.91 15.04
N ARG A 28 0.39 -6.43 14.24
CA ARG A 28 0.62 -6.79 12.83
C ARG A 28 -0.45 -6.17 11.93
N VAL A 29 -0.27 -6.24 10.62
CA VAL A 29 -1.25 -5.82 9.62
C VAL A 29 -1.51 -6.99 8.70
N GLU A 30 -2.78 -7.32 8.47
CA GLU A 30 -3.16 -8.27 7.42
C GLU A 30 -3.07 -7.54 6.09
N VAL A 31 -2.24 -8.04 5.18
CA VAL A 31 -1.98 -7.36 3.91
C VAL A 31 -3.02 -7.80 2.89
N PHE A 32 -3.82 -6.84 2.41
CA PHE A 32 -4.87 -7.12 1.46
C PHE A 32 -4.36 -7.28 0.04
N ASN A 33 -5.06 -8.10 -0.74
CA ASN A 33 -4.86 -8.23 -2.17
C ASN A 33 -6.20 -8.29 -2.90
N ALA A 34 -6.57 -7.17 -3.52
CA ALA A 34 -7.81 -7.03 -4.29
C ALA A 34 -7.90 -7.94 -5.53
N THR A 35 -6.82 -8.65 -5.91
CA THR A 35 -6.88 -9.66 -6.98
C THR A 35 -7.28 -11.05 -6.48
N ARG A 36 -7.44 -11.23 -5.17
CA ARG A 36 -7.86 -12.49 -4.54
C ARG A 36 -9.36 -12.47 -4.22
N PRO A 37 -10.09 -13.60 -4.37
CA PRO A 37 -11.53 -13.64 -4.11
C PRO A 37 -11.94 -13.28 -2.68
N ASP A 38 -11.08 -13.57 -1.71
CA ASP A 38 -11.27 -13.27 -0.28
C ASP A 38 -10.58 -11.97 0.16
N GLY A 39 -9.90 -11.28 -0.76
CA GLY A 39 -9.13 -10.07 -0.48
C GLY A 39 -7.83 -10.30 0.31
N LEU A 40 -7.41 -11.56 0.53
CA LEU A 40 -6.29 -11.91 1.40
C LEU A 40 -5.22 -12.72 0.66
N ASP A 41 -3.94 -12.49 0.99
CA ASP A 41 -2.84 -13.39 0.60
C ASP A 41 -2.39 -14.32 1.76
N GLY A 42 -3.07 -14.25 2.92
CA GLY A 42 -2.85 -15.13 4.07
C GLY A 42 -1.54 -14.87 4.83
N TRP A 43 -1.02 -13.65 4.79
CA TRP A 43 0.18 -13.26 5.52
C TRP A 43 0.07 -11.87 6.11
N THR A 44 0.81 -11.66 7.19
CA THR A 44 0.81 -10.41 7.95
C THR A 44 2.19 -9.74 7.95
N MET A 45 2.21 -8.42 8.01
CA MET A 45 3.42 -7.61 8.22
C MET A 45 3.48 -7.09 9.66
N ASP A 46 4.69 -6.87 10.21
CA ASP A 46 4.81 -6.13 11.47
C ASP A 46 4.22 -4.72 11.31
N LEU A 47 3.51 -4.22 12.32
CA LEU A 47 2.82 -2.93 12.24
C LEU A 47 3.78 -1.77 11.97
N ARG A 48 4.96 -1.74 12.62
CA ARG A 48 5.93 -0.65 12.43
C ARG A 48 6.54 -0.71 11.03
N GLN A 49 6.85 -1.91 10.55
CA GLN A 49 7.29 -2.11 9.16
C GLN A 49 6.23 -1.58 8.17
N TYR A 50 4.97 -1.92 8.39
CA TYR A 50 3.87 -1.51 7.53
C TYR A 50 3.69 0.02 7.52
N GLU A 51 3.69 0.67 8.68
CA GLU A 51 3.51 2.12 8.79
C GLU A 51 4.61 2.89 8.04
N VAL A 52 5.87 2.46 8.19
CA VAL A 52 7.01 3.04 7.46
C VAL A 52 6.84 2.89 5.95
N LEU A 53 6.43 1.70 5.49
CA LEU A 53 6.25 1.45 4.06
C LEU A 53 5.02 2.14 3.48
N ARG A 54 3.94 2.24 4.26
CA ARG A 54 2.74 2.99 3.88
C ARG A 54 3.11 4.45 3.68
N ALA A 55 3.71 5.09 4.69
CA ALA A 55 4.17 6.47 4.58
C ALA A 55 5.10 6.64 3.37
N HIS A 56 6.10 5.77 3.23
CA HIS A 56 7.01 5.79 2.08
C HIS A 56 6.29 5.77 0.74
N VAL A 57 5.35 4.84 0.52
CA VAL A 57 4.66 4.73 -0.77
C VAL A 57 3.85 5.98 -1.06
N LEU A 58 3.14 6.53 -0.06
CA LEU A 58 2.32 7.72 -0.25
C LEU A 58 3.19 8.95 -0.53
N ASP A 59 4.21 9.18 0.29
CA ASP A 59 5.11 10.33 0.15
C ASP A 59 5.92 10.25 -1.16
N ALA A 60 6.37 9.04 -1.53
CA ALA A 60 7.10 8.84 -2.78
C ALA A 60 6.24 9.08 -4.03
N ILE A 61 4.93 8.81 -3.97
CA ILE A 61 4.02 9.18 -5.07
C ILE A 61 3.96 10.70 -5.18
N ASP A 62 3.80 11.41 -4.06
CA ASP A 62 3.70 12.87 -4.06
C ASP A 62 5.02 13.53 -4.52
N GLU A 63 6.16 12.97 -4.14
CA GLU A 63 7.49 13.45 -4.54
C GLU A 63 7.82 13.18 -6.02
N LEU A 64 7.45 12.01 -6.54
CA LEU A 64 7.82 11.55 -7.89
C LEU A 64 6.74 11.80 -8.94
N ALA A 65 5.57 12.32 -8.55
CA ALA A 65 4.47 12.57 -9.47
C ALA A 65 4.88 13.56 -10.57
N GLY A 66 4.62 13.18 -11.82
CA GLY A 66 4.75 14.09 -12.95
C GLY A 66 3.61 15.12 -13.00
N PRO A 67 3.58 15.98 -14.04
CA PRO A 67 2.51 16.96 -14.23
C PRO A 67 1.10 16.36 -14.34
N ASP A 68 1.01 15.06 -14.68
CA ASP A 68 -0.24 14.29 -14.74
C ASP A 68 -0.68 13.72 -13.39
N GLY A 69 0.04 14.01 -12.30
CA GLY A 69 -0.24 13.54 -10.95
C GLY A 69 0.08 12.07 -10.72
N THR A 70 0.89 11.45 -11.58
CA THR A 70 1.18 10.01 -11.49
C THR A 70 2.68 9.75 -11.39
N ALA A 71 3.05 8.72 -10.63
CA ALA A 71 4.43 8.28 -10.42
C ALA A 71 4.66 6.88 -11.03
N LEU A 72 5.89 6.61 -11.47
CA LEU A 72 6.29 5.27 -11.91
C LEU A 72 6.52 4.36 -10.71
N LEU A 73 5.87 3.19 -10.68
CA LEU A 73 6.02 2.23 -9.58
C LEU A 73 7.48 1.81 -9.36
N ARG A 74 8.23 1.61 -10.45
CA ARG A 74 9.64 1.21 -10.35
C ARG A 74 10.50 2.24 -9.62
N ASP A 75 10.16 3.53 -9.73
CA ASP A 75 10.93 4.62 -9.12
C ASP A 75 10.57 4.71 -7.62
N VAL A 76 9.30 4.52 -7.26
CA VAL A 76 8.85 4.40 -5.86
C VAL A 76 9.55 3.22 -5.15
N VAL A 77 9.69 2.09 -5.83
CA VAL A 77 10.41 0.91 -5.32
C VAL A 77 11.91 1.20 -5.17
N ALA A 78 12.53 1.84 -6.16
CA ALA A 78 13.95 2.19 -6.12
C ALA A 78 14.26 3.16 -4.97
N LEU A 79 13.43 4.19 -4.79
CA LEU A 79 13.55 5.15 -3.69
C LEU A 79 13.40 4.48 -2.33
N GLY A 80 12.49 3.50 -2.21
CA GLY A 80 12.35 2.71 -0.99
C GLY A 80 13.63 1.92 -0.69
N GLN A 81 14.18 1.24 -1.69
CA GLN A 81 15.42 0.47 -1.57
C GLN A 81 16.60 1.34 -1.14
N ASP A 82 16.70 2.56 -1.67
CA ASP A 82 17.72 3.53 -1.28
C ASP A 82 17.57 3.96 0.19
N ARG A 83 16.36 4.35 0.60
CA ARG A 83 16.07 4.84 1.96
C ARG A 83 16.19 3.77 3.04
N TYR A 84 15.63 2.59 2.81
CA TYR A 84 15.44 1.58 3.87
C TYR A 84 16.20 0.28 3.66
N GLY A 85 17.01 0.16 2.59
CA GLY A 85 17.73 -1.07 2.28
C GLY A 85 18.68 -1.57 3.38
N ARG A 86 19.09 -0.69 4.31
CA ARG A 86 19.93 -1.00 5.48
C ARG A 86 19.23 -0.72 6.81
N HIS A 87 17.93 -0.42 6.78
CA HIS A 87 17.19 -0.03 7.98
C HIS A 87 16.95 -1.26 8.86
N GLU A 88 17.08 -1.10 10.18
CA GLU A 88 16.99 -2.19 11.16
C GLU A 88 15.64 -2.92 11.15
N LEU A 89 14.57 -2.21 10.79
CA LEU A 89 13.24 -2.80 10.61
C LEU A 89 13.17 -3.77 9.42
N PHE A 90 14.12 -3.76 8.48
CA PHE A 90 14.10 -4.59 7.28
C PHE A 90 15.38 -5.43 7.12
N PRO A 91 15.76 -6.25 8.11
CA PRO A 91 17.06 -6.93 8.14
C PRO A 91 17.21 -7.99 7.03
N GLY A 92 16.11 -8.48 6.46
CA GLY A 92 16.08 -9.54 5.46
C GLY A 92 16.25 -9.08 4.00
N GLY A 93 16.40 -7.78 3.73
CA GLY A 93 16.69 -7.26 2.38
C GLY A 93 15.60 -7.50 1.32
N ARG A 94 14.35 -7.84 1.72
CA ARG A 94 13.22 -8.08 0.82
C ARG A 94 12.38 -6.84 0.55
N LEU A 95 12.97 -5.66 0.65
CA LEU A 95 12.23 -4.40 0.68
C LEU A 95 11.42 -4.17 -0.61
N ARG A 96 11.95 -4.56 -1.77
CA ARG A 96 11.19 -4.55 -3.03
C ARG A 96 9.85 -5.27 -2.90
N ASN A 97 9.83 -6.45 -2.29
CA ASN A 97 8.60 -7.22 -2.10
C ASN A 97 7.68 -6.51 -1.11
N TYR A 98 8.23 -6.00 -0.01
CA TYR A 98 7.43 -5.28 0.98
C TYR A 98 6.76 -4.04 0.38
N VAL A 99 7.50 -3.21 -0.37
CA VAL A 99 6.91 -2.07 -1.08
C VAL A 99 5.83 -2.53 -2.06
N THR A 100 6.08 -3.60 -2.83
CA THR A 100 5.10 -4.13 -3.79
C THR A 100 3.83 -4.60 -3.09
N TYR A 101 3.96 -5.29 -1.96
CA TYR A 101 2.82 -5.78 -1.22
C TYR A 101 2.05 -4.67 -0.52
N THR A 102 2.74 -3.75 0.16
CA THR A 102 2.12 -2.56 0.76
C THR A 102 1.37 -1.77 -0.30
N LYS A 103 1.94 -1.61 -1.50
CA LYS A 103 1.26 -0.96 -2.63
C LYS A 103 -0.04 -1.67 -3.01
N VAL A 104 -0.07 -3.00 -3.11
CA VAL A 104 -1.31 -3.73 -3.45
C VAL A 104 -2.34 -3.62 -2.32
N ASP A 105 -1.90 -3.63 -1.06
CA ASP A 105 -2.77 -3.39 0.08
C ASP A 105 -3.35 -1.97 0.06
N LEU A 106 -2.54 -0.94 -0.26
CA LEU A 106 -3.03 0.43 -0.40
C LEU A 106 -4.02 0.61 -1.56
N GLU A 107 -3.88 -0.15 -2.65
CA GLU A 107 -4.90 -0.21 -3.70
C GLU A 107 -6.20 -0.82 -3.15
N ALA A 108 -6.07 -1.93 -2.42
CA ALA A 108 -7.18 -2.63 -1.81
C ALA A 108 -7.86 -1.86 -0.67
N ARG A 109 -7.18 -0.90 -0.04
CA ARG A 109 -7.73 0.04 0.96
C ARG A 109 -8.21 1.36 0.35
N GLY A 110 -8.08 1.54 -0.97
CA GLY A 110 -8.52 2.74 -1.66
C GLY A 110 -7.67 3.98 -1.39
N GLU A 111 -6.40 3.83 -1.03
CA GLU A 111 -5.49 4.96 -0.79
C GLU A 111 -4.73 5.40 -2.04
N ILE A 112 -4.52 4.46 -2.96
CA ILE A 112 -3.86 4.68 -4.24
C ILE A 112 -4.60 3.90 -5.33
N GLU A 113 -4.33 4.23 -6.59
CA GLU A 113 -4.86 3.46 -7.71
C GLU A 113 -3.85 3.32 -8.86
N ARG A 114 -4.01 2.25 -9.64
CA ARG A 114 -3.23 1.99 -10.86
C ARG A 114 -3.76 2.84 -11.99
N VAL A 115 -2.86 3.37 -12.81
CA VAL A 115 -3.22 3.92 -14.12
C VAL A 115 -3.38 2.77 -15.12
N PRO A 116 -4.58 2.53 -15.67
CA PRO A 116 -4.80 1.44 -16.64
C PRO A 116 -3.97 1.63 -17.92
N GLY A 117 -3.57 0.52 -18.56
CA GLY A 117 -2.90 0.55 -19.87
C GLY A 117 -1.48 1.12 -19.87
N SER A 118 -0.87 1.37 -18.72
CA SER A 118 0.46 1.98 -18.61
C SER A 118 1.58 0.93 -18.47
N SER A 119 2.61 1.04 -19.32
CA SER A 119 3.87 0.27 -19.21
C SER A 119 5.06 1.22 -19.42
N PRO A 120 5.97 1.38 -18.43
CA PRO A 120 5.95 0.77 -17.10
C PRO A 120 4.77 1.22 -16.24
N GLN A 121 4.38 0.42 -15.26
CA GLN A 121 3.20 0.69 -14.41
C GLN A 121 3.30 2.04 -13.70
N ARG A 122 2.23 2.84 -13.79
CA ARG A 122 2.05 4.11 -13.08
C ARG A 122 0.97 3.98 -12.00
N ILE A 123 1.13 4.74 -10.93
CA ILE A 123 0.22 4.81 -9.79
C ILE A 123 0.00 6.28 -9.39
N ARG A 124 -1.12 6.56 -8.71
CA ARG A 124 -1.42 7.87 -8.12
C ARG A 124 -2.15 7.74 -6.79
N ARG A 125 -2.13 8.79 -5.97
CA ARG A 125 -2.99 8.90 -4.79
C ARG A 125 -4.45 8.92 -5.23
N ARG A 126 -5.31 8.25 -4.47
CA ARG A 126 -6.74 8.47 -4.60
C ARG A 126 -7.07 9.76 -3.86
N ALA A 127 -7.75 10.70 -4.52
CA ALA A 127 -8.27 11.86 -3.82
C ALA A 127 -9.28 11.37 -2.76
N PRO A 128 -9.33 11.97 -1.56
CA PRO A 128 -10.51 11.80 -0.72
C PRO A 128 -11.69 12.30 -1.55
N GLU A 129 -12.64 11.42 -1.87
CA GLU A 129 -13.83 11.83 -2.61
C GLU A 129 -14.57 12.88 -1.76
N GLY A 130 -14.84 14.03 -2.38
CA GLY A 130 -15.35 15.22 -1.71
C GLY A 130 -16.79 15.13 -1.23
#